data_AF-A0A7W1UPE9-F1
#
_entry.id   AF-A0A7W1UPE9-F1
#
_cell.length_a   1.000
_cell.length_b   1.000
_cell.length_c   1.000
_cell.angle_alpha   90.00
_cell.angle_beta   90.00
_cell.angle_gamma   90.00
#
_symmetry.space_group_name_H-M   'P 1'
#
loop_
_entity.id
_entity.type
_entity.pdbx_description
1 polymer ?
#
loop_
_entity_poly.entity_id
_entity_poly.type
_entity_poly.pdbx_seq_one_letter_code
_entity_poly.pdbx_strand_id
1 'polypeptide(L)' 'MSKKISPERLYNFNIQKFIDSALAEDTGDGDHTSLACIPASASGKARLLVKENGILA' A
#
# COMPACT_ATOMS: atom_id res chain seq x y z
N MET A 1 -27.53 -3.60 11.07
CA MET A 1 -27.61 -2.22 10.52
C MET A 1 -26.24 -1.89 9.93
N SER A 2 -26.01 -2.16 8.64
CA SER A 2 -24.72 -1.91 7.99
C SER A 2 -24.43 -0.41 7.99
N LYS A 3 -23.43 0.03 8.77
CA LYS A 3 -22.81 1.34 8.57
C LYS A 3 -22.08 1.28 7.23
N LYS A 4 -22.77 1.65 6.15
CA LYS A 4 -22.10 1.97 4.90
C LYS A 4 -21.12 3.10 5.21
N ILE A 5 -19.84 2.88 4.95
CA ILE A 5 -18.84 3.95 4.97
C ILE A 5 -19.29 4.92 3.90
N SER A 6 -19.74 6.09 4.32
CA SER A 6 -20.29 7.06 3.40
C SER A 6 -19.14 7.80 2.69
N PRO A 7 -19.24 8.06 1.38
CA PRO A 7 -18.15 8.62 0.56
C PRO A 7 -17.56 9.91 1.13
N GLU A 8 -18.36 10.69 1.86
CA GLU A 8 -17.94 11.91 2.53
C GLU A 8 -16.83 11.73 3.57
N ARG A 9 -16.64 10.53 4.15
CA ARG A 9 -15.50 10.27 5.07
C ARG A 9 -14.15 10.17 4.37
N LEU A 10 -14.13 9.77 3.11
CA LEU A 10 -12.93 9.78 2.26
C LEU A 10 -12.63 11.18 1.74
N TYR A 11 -13.64 12.04 1.59
CA TYR A 11 -13.52 13.36 0.97
C TYR A 11 -12.58 14.33 1.70
N ASN A 12 -12.38 14.13 3.01
CA ASN A 12 -11.47 14.95 3.82
C ASN A 12 -10.15 14.22 4.17
N PHE A 13 -10.01 12.94 3.82
CA PHE A 13 -8.80 12.18 4.07
C PHE A 13 -7.87 12.28 2.85
N ASN A 14 -6.73 12.93 3.02
CA ASN A 14 -5.73 12.99 1.96
C ASN A 14 -4.96 11.66 1.91
N ILE A 15 -5.50 10.71 1.16
CA ILE A 15 -4.93 9.37 0.99
C ILE A 15 -3.52 9.41 0.40
N GLN A 16 -3.25 10.36 -0.51
CA GLN A 16 -1.92 10.52 -1.11
C GLN A 16 -0.89 10.87 -0.04
N LYS A 17 -1.18 11.90 0.77
CA LYS A 17 -0.29 12.29 1.87
C LYS A 17 -0.05 11.16 2.86
N PHE A 18 -1.08 10.37 3.14
CA PHE A 18 -0.95 9.21 4.03
C PHE A 18 -0.03 8.14 3.43
N ILE A 19 -0.25 7.76 2.16
CA ILE A 19 0.59 6.79 1.46
C ILE A 19 2.05 7.28 1.41
N ASP A 20 2.28 8.54 1.03
CA ASP A 20 3.62 9.12 0.93
C ASP A 20 4.34 9.10 2.28
N SER A 21 3.63 9.45 3.37
CA SER A 21 4.20 9.46 4.72
C SER A 21 4.56 8.04 5.19
N ALA A 22 3.68 7.07 4.93
CA ALA A 22 3.91 5.68 5.31
C ALA A 22 5.07 5.05 4.54
N LEU A 23 5.20 5.33 3.24
CA LEU A 23 6.34 4.86 2.43
C LEU A 23 7.66 5.48 2.89
N ALA A 24 7.66 6.77 3.23
CA ALA A 24 8.85 7.45 3.75
C ALA A 24 9.30 6.90 5.10
N GLU A 25 8.35 6.54 5.98
CA GLU A 25 8.62 5.88 7.27
C GLU A 25 9.26 4.49 7.08
N ASP A 26 8.69 3.66 6.20
CA ASP A 26 9.10 2.26 6.02
C ASP A 26 10.45 2.12 5.29
N THR A 27 10.72 3.00 4.33
CA THR A 27 11.88 2.84 3.44
C THR A 27 13.01 3.84 3.65
N GLY A 28 12.75 5.04 4.19
CA GLY A 28 13.80 6.03 4.45
C GLY A 28 14.70 6.31 3.23
N ASP A 29 15.97 5.89 3.29
CA ASP A 29 16.96 6.03 2.22
C ASP A 29 16.93 4.90 1.17
N GLY A 30 16.13 3.87 1.40
CA GLY A 30 15.83 2.78 0.48
C GLY A 30 15.66 1.43 1.17
N ASP A 31 15.07 0.46 0.47
CA ASP A 31 15.09 -0.94 0.90
C ASP A 31 16.42 -1.59 0.52
N HIS A 32 17.38 -1.56 1.45
CA HIS A 32 18.72 -2.10 1.26
C HIS A 32 18.74 -3.58 0.88
N THR A 33 17.74 -4.37 1.32
CA THR A 33 17.66 -5.79 0.95
C THR A 33 17.32 -5.93 -0.53
N SER A 34 16.32 -5.19 -1.00
CA SER A 34 15.97 -5.16 -2.43
C SER A 34 17.10 -4.59 -3.27
N LEU A 35 17.74 -3.49 -2.84
CA LEU A 35 18.85 -2.87 -3.57
C LEU A 35 20.08 -3.79 -3.70
N ALA A 36 20.38 -4.59 -2.68
CA ALA A 36 21.50 -5.52 -2.71
C ALA A 36 21.21 -6.79 -3.55
N CYS A 37 19.96 -7.25 -3.58
CA CYS A 37 19.61 -8.54 -4.15
C CYS A 37 18.94 -8.49 -5.53
N ILE A 38 18.34 -7.35 -5.92
CA ILE A 38 17.53 -7.24 -7.13
C ILE A 38 18.16 -6.20 -8.08
N PRO A 39 18.52 -6.59 -9.32
CA PRO A 39 19.02 -5.64 -10.31
C PRO A 39 17.98 -4.56 -10.65
N ALA A 40 18.42 -3.31 -10.84
CA ALA A 40 17.54 -2.19 -11.19
C ALA A 40 16.75 -2.37 -12.51
N SER A 41 17.23 -3.24 -13.40
CA SER A 41 16.56 -3.58 -14.66
C SER A 41 15.57 -4.75 -14.55
N ALA A 42 15.48 -5.41 -13.40
CA ALA A 42 14.61 -6.55 -13.21
C ALA A 42 13.14 -6.13 -13.20
N SER A 43 12.28 -6.92 -13.86
CA SER A 43 10.84 -6.76 -13.83
C SER A 43 10.17 -8.09 -13.51
N GLY A 44 9.16 -8.05 -12.66
CA GLY A 44 8.41 -9.22 -12.21
C GLY A 44 6.91 -8.96 -12.20
N LYS A 45 6.12 -10.01 -11.99
CA LYS A 45 4.68 -9.91 -11.79
C LYS A 45 4.34 -10.33 -10.36
N ALA A 46 3.61 -9.49 -9.66
CA ALA A 46 3.06 -9.81 -8.34
C ALA A 46 1.59 -10.24 -8.46
N ARG A 47 1.13 -11.06 -7.51
CA ARG A 47 -0.28 -11.45 -7.35
C ARG A 47 -0.72 -11.13 -5.93
N LEU A 48 -1.77 -10.34 -5.78
CA LEU A 48 -2.42 -10.15 -4.49
C LEU A 48 -3.34 -11.36 -4.23
N LEU A 49 -3.02 -12.13 -3.19
CA LEU A 49 -3.78 -13.32 -2.80
C LEU A 49 -4.53 -13.04 -1.50
N VAL A 50 -5.85 -13.23 -1.50
CA VAL A 50 -6.67 -13.16 -0.29
C VAL A 50 -6.55 -14.49 0.44
N LYS A 51 -5.96 -14.47 1.65
CA LYS A 51 -5.68 -15.70 2.41
C LYS A 51 -6.87 -16.23 3.20
N GLU A 52 -7.90 -15.41 3.39
CA GLU A 52 -9.03 -15.71 4.27
C GLU A 52 -10.36 -15.16 3.71
N ASN A 53 -11.49 -15.69 4.16
CA ASN A 53 -12.80 -15.20 3.74
C ASN A 53 -13.07 -13.80 4.29
N GLY A 54 -13.60 -12.90 3.45
CA GLY A 54 -13.89 -11.53 3.87
C GLY A 54 -14.47 -10.66 2.75
N ILE A 55 -14.56 -9.37 3.04
CA ILE A 55 -15.01 -8.32 2.11
C ILE A 55 -13.82 -7.40 1.83
N LEU A 56 -13.57 -7.09 0.56
CA LEU A 56 -12.57 -6.10 0.16
C LEU A 56 -13.16 -4.69 0.29
N ALA A 57 -12.34 -3.74 0.77
CA ALA A 57 -12.71 -2.34 0.96
C ALA A 57 -11.57 -1.44 0.49
#